data_AF-A0A6A6GB07-F1
#
_entry.id   AF-A0A6A6GB07-F1
#
_cell.length_a   1.000
_cell.length_b   1.000
_cell.length_c   1.000
_cell.angle_alpha   90.00
_cell.angle_beta   90.00
_cell.angle_gamma   90.00
#
_symmetry.space_group_name_H-M   'P 1'
#
loop_
_entity.id
_entity.type
_entity.pdbx_description
1 polymer ?
#
loop_
_entity_poly.entity_id
_entity_poly.type
_entity_poly.pdbx_seq_one_letter_code
_entity_poly.pdbx_strand_id
1 'polypeptide(L)'
;MPLPRHLPNLKNKDLLIFTAAAEGNIDRYASLRRPWDPENRSEICAVVRGIYHHPFFAKWCSLQTEFLSVPAIQDAITARYIMCGDVSRVTAETTAYQIWYPVQAESDTYQEVLRRCPSMRQAVARAAIVINYTLLFSEAQPDPTDRFLYLEADASSNPWFKEELHRLATEQGKQVETRLREFDIEREICPLPIQQMREHFPHFPPKDLNADTYFGYSRVKMYDGHDYDFSRTAASVVTSDEVKNHRYFRKNARFNTSYTFPGAWDHIEDYEMAPSESSGDESEPEPDPNFFD
;
A
#
# COMPACT_ATOMS: atom_id res chain seq x y z
N MET A 1 29.49 -3.67 -13.74
CA MET A 1 29.04 -4.91 -14.41
C MET A 1 28.54 -4.55 -15.81
N PRO A 2 28.82 -5.34 -16.86
CA PRO A 2 28.21 -5.13 -18.17
C PRO A 2 26.69 -5.34 -18.07
N LEU A 3 25.93 -4.50 -18.78
CA LEU A 3 24.48 -4.66 -18.88
C LEU A 3 24.15 -6.06 -19.45
N PRO A 4 23.12 -6.77 -18.93
CA PRO A 4 22.69 -8.05 -19.47
C PRO A 4 22.44 -7.96 -20.98
N ARG A 5 23.00 -8.90 -21.76
CA ARG A 5 22.96 -8.88 -23.24
C ARG A 5 21.55 -8.97 -23.84
N HIS A 6 20.58 -9.43 -23.05
CA HIS A 6 19.18 -9.48 -23.43
C HIS A 6 18.35 -8.92 -22.27
N LEU A 7 17.55 -7.89 -22.56
CA LEU A 7 16.44 -7.54 -21.68
C LEU A 7 15.55 -8.78 -21.54
N PRO A 8 14.99 -9.06 -20.35
CA PRO A 8 13.99 -10.12 -20.22
C PRO A 8 12.91 -9.90 -21.27
N ASN A 9 12.51 -10.95 -21.99
CA ASN A 9 11.42 -10.90 -22.97
C ASN A 9 10.10 -10.66 -22.23
N LEU A 10 9.85 -9.41 -21.84
CA LEU A 10 8.62 -8.95 -21.21
C LEU A 10 7.54 -8.86 -22.28
N LYS A 11 6.54 -9.75 -22.18
CA LYS A 11 5.31 -9.71 -22.98
C LYS A 11 4.51 -8.45 -22.69
N ASN A 12 4.44 -8.06 -21.41
CA ASN A 12 3.79 -6.83 -20.98
C ASN A 12 4.82 -5.70 -20.84
N LYS A 13 4.90 -4.83 -21.85
CA LYS A 13 5.79 -3.65 -21.82
C LYS A 13 5.30 -2.52 -20.92
N ASP A 14 4.01 -2.51 -20.56
CA ASP A 14 3.45 -1.48 -19.68
C ASP A 14 4.02 -1.57 -18.27
N LEU A 15 4.50 -2.76 -17.88
CA LEU A 15 5.25 -2.92 -16.63
C LEU A 15 6.45 -1.97 -16.54
N LEU A 16 7.16 -1.73 -17.65
CA LEU A 16 8.31 -0.82 -17.66
C LEU A 16 7.89 0.65 -17.46
N ILE A 17 6.70 1.01 -17.96
CA ILE A 17 6.11 2.34 -17.81
C ILE A 17 5.68 2.53 -16.35
N PHE A 18 4.92 1.58 -15.81
CA PHE A 18 4.39 1.67 -14.46
C PHE A 18 5.51 1.63 -13.40
N THR A 19 6.54 0.80 -13.61
CA THR A 19 7.73 0.79 -12.73
C THR A 19 8.39 2.16 -12.71
N ALA A 20 8.60 2.76 -13.89
CA ALA A 20 9.25 4.06 -13.98
C ALA A 20 8.43 5.17 -13.32
N ALA A 21 7.10 5.14 -13.45
CA ALA A 21 6.19 6.07 -12.77
C ALA A 21 6.24 5.88 -11.25
N ALA A 22 6.12 4.65 -10.77
CA ALA A 22 6.09 4.32 -9.34
C ALA A 22 7.40 4.64 -8.61
N GLU A 23 8.54 4.50 -9.28
CA GLU A 23 9.87 4.89 -8.77
C GLU A 23 10.14 6.40 -8.94
N GLY A 24 9.19 7.16 -9.49
CA GLY A 24 9.35 8.59 -9.76
C GLY A 24 10.50 8.92 -10.73
N ASN A 25 10.87 7.98 -11.60
CA ASN A 25 11.96 8.15 -12.56
C ASN A 25 11.46 8.95 -13.78
N ILE A 26 11.63 10.26 -13.72
CA ILE A 26 11.15 11.21 -14.73
C ILE A 26 11.66 10.83 -16.13
N ASP A 27 12.96 10.65 -16.30
CA ASP A 27 13.56 10.40 -17.63
C ASP A 27 13.05 9.09 -18.25
N ARG A 28 12.97 8.04 -17.44
CA ARG A 28 12.50 6.73 -17.90
C ARG A 28 11.00 6.73 -18.16
N TYR A 29 10.20 7.36 -17.31
CA TYR A 29 8.76 7.44 -17.51
C TYR A 29 8.42 8.30 -18.72
N ALA A 30 9.03 9.48 -18.85
CA ALA A 30 8.80 10.38 -19.98
C ALA A 30 9.19 9.77 -21.34
N SER A 31 10.24 8.93 -21.37
CA SER A 31 10.69 8.25 -22.60
C SER A 31 9.86 7.01 -22.96
N LEU A 32 9.32 6.30 -21.97
CA LEU A 32 8.56 5.07 -22.19
C LEU A 32 7.04 5.30 -22.32
N ARG A 33 6.51 6.37 -21.71
CA ARG A 33 5.06 6.60 -21.68
C ARG A 33 4.50 6.74 -23.09
N ARG A 34 3.32 6.15 -23.28
CA ARG A 34 2.52 6.30 -24.50
C ARG A 34 1.71 7.61 -24.40
N PRO A 35 0.96 8.02 -25.43
CA PRO A 35 0.01 9.12 -25.27
C PRO A 35 -0.86 8.90 -24.03
N TRP A 36 -1.02 9.95 -23.23
CA TRP A 36 -1.72 9.86 -21.95
C TRP A 36 -3.16 9.39 -22.13
N ASP A 37 -3.52 8.37 -21.36
CA ASP A 37 -4.86 7.82 -21.30
C ASP A 37 -5.42 7.98 -19.86
N PRO A 38 -6.39 8.90 -19.64
CA PRO A 38 -6.97 9.11 -18.32
C PRO A 38 -7.86 7.95 -17.85
N GLU A 39 -8.11 6.94 -18.69
CA GLU A 39 -8.85 5.73 -18.32
C GLU A 39 -7.91 4.60 -17.85
N ASN A 40 -6.59 4.73 -18.09
CA ASN A 40 -5.60 3.76 -17.67
C ASN A 40 -5.34 3.82 -16.16
N ARG A 41 -6.19 3.11 -15.40
CA ARG A 41 -6.12 3.08 -13.93
C ARG A 41 -4.76 2.65 -13.42
N SER A 42 -4.12 1.65 -14.02
CA SER A 42 -2.82 1.15 -13.57
C SER A 42 -1.72 2.21 -13.66
N GLU A 43 -1.72 2.99 -14.75
CA GLU A 43 -0.77 4.10 -14.91
C GLU A 43 -1.05 5.23 -13.91
N ILE A 44 -2.32 5.60 -13.73
CA ILE A 44 -2.72 6.61 -12.73
C ILE A 44 -2.25 6.19 -11.34
N CYS A 45 -2.47 4.93 -10.97
CA CYS A 45 -2.07 4.37 -9.69
C CYS A 45 -0.54 4.43 -9.50
N ALA A 46 0.21 4.04 -10.52
CA ALA A 46 1.68 4.12 -10.51
C ALA A 46 2.19 5.57 -10.39
N VAL A 47 1.57 6.51 -11.12
CA VAL A 47 1.90 7.94 -11.07
C VAL A 47 1.59 8.52 -9.69
N VAL A 48 0.42 8.21 -9.12
CA VAL A 48 0.03 8.65 -7.77
C VAL A 48 1.02 8.14 -6.72
N ARG A 49 1.43 6.87 -6.79
CA ARG A 49 2.49 6.33 -5.93
C ARG A 49 3.78 7.11 -6.09
N GLY A 50 4.26 7.28 -7.32
CA GLY A 50 5.48 8.04 -7.61
C GLY A 50 5.44 9.45 -7.05
N ILE A 51 4.29 10.12 -7.14
CA ILE A 51 4.07 11.46 -6.60
C ILE A 51 4.21 11.49 -5.08
N TYR A 52 3.57 10.56 -4.36
CA TYR A 52 3.67 10.50 -2.90
C TYR A 52 5.13 10.30 -2.43
N HIS A 53 5.88 9.44 -3.12
CA HIS A 53 7.22 9.05 -2.68
C HIS A 53 8.35 9.96 -3.18
N HIS A 54 8.17 10.66 -4.31
CA HIS A 54 9.26 11.39 -4.97
C HIS A 54 8.89 12.86 -5.27
N PRO A 55 9.41 13.84 -4.49
CA PRO A 55 9.00 15.25 -4.61
C PRO A 55 9.37 15.89 -5.96
N PHE A 56 10.51 15.52 -6.57
CA PHE A 56 10.86 16.01 -7.91
C PHE A 56 9.91 15.48 -8.98
N PHE A 57 9.47 14.22 -8.86
CA PHE A 57 8.47 13.65 -9.74
C PHE A 57 7.13 14.35 -9.57
N ALA A 58 6.70 14.60 -8.33
CA ALA A 58 5.50 15.39 -8.05
C ALA A 58 5.56 16.79 -8.67
N LYS A 59 6.71 17.47 -8.57
CA LYS A 59 6.93 18.76 -9.23
C LYS A 59 6.80 18.64 -10.74
N TRP A 60 7.41 17.64 -11.36
CA TRP A 60 7.31 17.41 -12.80
C TRP A 60 5.86 17.11 -13.25
N CYS A 61 5.16 16.24 -12.51
CA CYS A 61 3.75 15.92 -12.72
C CYS A 61 2.86 17.17 -12.62
N SER A 62 3.16 18.09 -11.70
CA SER A 62 2.42 19.36 -11.57
C SER A 62 2.49 20.28 -12.78
N LEU A 63 3.47 20.04 -13.68
CA LEU A 63 3.64 20.79 -14.93
C LEU A 63 2.92 20.13 -16.12
N GLN A 64 2.38 18.91 -15.96
CA GLN A 64 1.70 18.20 -17.03
C GLN A 64 0.20 18.52 -16.99
N THR A 65 -0.30 19.26 -17.98
CA THR A 65 -1.73 19.67 -18.02
C THR A 65 -2.67 18.48 -18.09
N GLU A 66 -2.26 17.40 -18.74
CA GLU A 66 -3.04 16.18 -18.88
C GLU A 66 -3.22 15.43 -17.55
N PHE A 67 -2.34 15.64 -16.57
CA PHE A 67 -2.42 15.02 -15.25
C PHE A 67 -3.35 15.80 -14.31
N LEU A 68 -3.39 17.11 -14.46
CA LEU A 68 -4.24 17.98 -13.64
C LEU A 68 -5.73 17.81 -13.93
N SER A 69 -6.11 17.11 -15.02
CA SER A 69 -7.51 16.73 -15.29
C SER A 69 -7.97 15.52 -14.48
N VAL A 70 -7.05 14.80 -13.83
CA VAL A 70 -7.35 13.60 -13.03
C VAL A 70 -7.31 13.96 -11.54
N PRO A 71 -8.46 13.97 -10.84
CA PRO A 71 -8.54 14.41 -9.44
C PRO A 71 -7.58 13.67 -8.50
N ALA A 72 -7.43 12.35 -8.67
CA ALA A 72 -6.53 11.55 -7.85
C ALA A 72 -5.06 11.99 -7.96
N ILE A 73 -4.63 12.40 -9.16
CA ILE A 73 -3.26 12.90 -9.37
C ILE A 73 -3.11 14.30 -8.78
N GLN A 74 -4.11 15.18 -8.98
CA GLN A 74 -4.10 16.52 -8.41
C GLN A 74 -4.06 16.49 -6.87
N ASP A 75 -4.84 15.61 -6.24
CA ASP A 75 -4.84 15.42 -4.79
C ASP A 75 -3.49 14.88 -4.30
N ALA A 76 -2.90 13.90 -5.00
CA ALA A 76 -1.58 13.38 -4.65
C ALA A 76 -0.49 14.46 -4.75
N ILE A 77 -0.52 15.30 -5.80
CA ILE A 77 0.44 16.41 -5.96
C ILE A 77 0.28 17.39 -4.79
N THR A 78 -0.95 17.77 -4.48
CA THR A 78 -1.24 18.71 -3.39
C THR A 78 -0.80 18.15 -2.04
N ALA A 79 -1.09 16.87 -1.77
CA ALA A 79 -0.64 16.18 -0.57
C ALA A 79 0.90 16.15 -0.47
N ARG A 80 1.60 15.82 -1.55
CA ARG A 80 3.08 15.78 -1.56
C ARG A 80 3.69 17.16 -1.30
N TYR A 81 3.06 18.22 -1.80
CA TYR A 81 3.48 19.60 -1.51
C TYR A 81 3.31 19.94 -0.03
N ILE A 82 2.16 19.59 0.56
CA ILE A 82 1.92 19.73 2.01
C ILE A 82 3.00 18.99 2.81
N MET A 83 3.32 17.73 2.47
CA MET A 83 4.39 16.95 3.11
C MET A 83 5.78 17.60 3.00
N CYS A 84 5.98 18.47 2.02
CA CYS A 84 7.20 19.24 1.81
C CYS A 84 7.16 20.64 2.50
N GLY A 85 6.14 20.93 3.31
CA GLY A 85 5.95 22.23 3.95
C GLY A 85 5.39 23.32 3.02
N ASP A 86 4.93 22.95 1.82
CA ASP A 86 4.41 23.89 0.82
C ASP A 86 2.88 23.81 0.74
N VAL A 87 2.22 24.86 1.22
CA VAL A 87 0.76 25.02 1.19
C VAL A 87 0.25 25.88 0.02
N SER A 88 1.11 26.20 -0.95
CA SER A 88 0.77 27.07 -2.10
C SER A 88 -0.37 26.54 -2.95
N ARG A 89 -0.58 25.22 -2.95
CA ARG A 89 -1.64 24.52 -3.70
C ARG A 89 -2.93 24.30 -2.90
N VAL A 90 -2.93 24.66 -1.61
CA VAL A 90 -4.08 24.45 -0.73
C VAL A 90 -5.10 25.55 -0.97
N THR A 91 -6.29 25.14 -1.39
CA THR A 91 -7.48 25.98 -1.59
C THR A 91 -8.65 25.47 -0.75
N ALA A 92 -9.76 26.21 -0.70
CA ALA A 92 -10.95 25.83 0.06
C ALA A 92 -11.61 24.52 -0.45
N GLU A 93 -11.32 24.16 -1.69
CA GLU A 93 -11.85 22.99 -2.40
C GLU A 93 -10.91 21.78 -2.36
N THR A 94 -9.76 21.89 -1.68
CA THR A 94 -8.79 20.79 -1.62
C THR A 94 -9.37 19.57 -0.91
N THR A 95 -9.24 18.40 -1.55
CA THR A 95 -9.76 17.11 -1.05
C THR A 95 -8.66 16.11 -0.70
N ALA A 96 -7.39 16.52 -0.81
CA ALA A 96 -6.23 15.70 -0.49
C ALA A 96 -6.30 15.17 0.95
N TYR A 97 -6.49 13.86 1.11
CA TYR A 97 -6.63 13.27 2.45
C TYR A 97 -5.28 12.79 3.02
N GLN A 98 -4.46 12.16 2.18
CA GLN A 98 -3.26 11.43 2.56
C GLN A 98 -2.04 12.36 2.73
N ILE A 99 -2.01 13.24 3.74
CA ILE A 99 -1.04 14.35 3.81
C ILE A 99 0.16 14.13 4.74
N TRP A 100 0.33 12.92 5.29
CA TRP A 100 1.31 12.60 6.35
C TRP A 100 2.28 11.44 6.03
N TYR A 101 2.17 10.80 4.85
CA TYR A 101 3.01 9.66 4.46
C TYR A 101 3.44 9.75 3.00
N PRO A 102 4.69 9.40 2.66
CA PRO A 102 5.72 8.74 3.51
C PRO A 102 6.50 9.70 4.41
N VAL A 103 6.33 11.00 4.22
CA VAL A 103 7.02 12.04 5.01
C VAL A 103 5.98 12.91 5.68
N GLN A 104 6.21 13.21 6.96
CA GLN A 104 5.36 14.08 7.76
C GLN A 104 5.83 15.53 7.62
N ALA A 105 4.88 16.46 7.41
CA ALA A 105 5.17 17.89 7.51
C ALA A 105 5.30 18.33 8.98
N GLU A 106 5.85 19.52 9.20
CA GLU A 106 5.84 20.16 10.52
C GLU A 106 4.41 20.56 10.94
N SER A 107 4.17 20.66 12.24
CA SER A 107 2.88 21.04 12.82
C SER A 107 2.30 22.32 12.21
N ASP A 108 3.15 23.33 12.03
CA ASP A 108 2.77 24.66 11.55
C ASP A 108 2.23 24.60 10.11
N THR A 109 2.73 23.64 9.31
CA THR A 109 2.22 23.38 7.97
C THR A 109 0.77 22.91 8.03
N TYR A 110 0.46 21.97 8.93
CA TYR A 110 -0.90 21.45 9.08
C TYR A 110 -1.86 22.50 9.69
N GLN A 111 -1.38 23.36 10.59
CA GLN A 111 -2.16 24.49 11.08
C GLN A 111 -2.54 25.44 9.95
N GLU A 112 -1.59 25.73 9.05
CA GLU A 112 -1.85 26.56 7.89
C GLU A 112 -2.79 25.87 6.88
N VAL A 113 -2.74 24.55 6.74
CA VAL A 113 -3.72 23.77 5.98
C VAL A 113 -5.12 23.95 6.57
N LEU A 114 -5.31 23.79 7.89
CA LEU A 114 -6.60 24.04 8.55
C LEU A 114 -7.10 25.47 8.32
N ARG A 115 -6.20 26.45 8.41
CA ARG A 115 -6.55 27.86 8.22
C ARG A 115 -7.06 28.14 6.81
N ARG A 116 -6.47 27.52 5.78
CA ARG A 116 -6.85 27.69 4.37
C ARG A 116 -8.03 26.83 3.96
N CYS A 117 -8.12 25.61 4.49
CA CYS A 117 -9.08 24.60 4.11
C CYS A 117 -9.63 23.86 5.35
N PRO A 118 -10.57 24.47 6.10
CA PRO A 118 -11.14 23.86 7.30
C PRO A 118 -11.85 22.52 7.06
N SER A 119 -12.30 22.27 5.82
CA SER A 119 -12.90 20.98 5.43
C SER A 119 -11.92 19.82 5.49
N MET A 120 -10.61 20.07 5.44
CA MET A 120 -9.56 19.05 5.59
C MET A 120 -9.28 18.63 7.04
N ARG A 121 -10.10 19.06 8.01
CA ARG A 121 -9.90 18.76 9.44
C ARG A 121 -9.73 17.30 9.79
N GLN A 122 -10.38 16.37 9.08
CA GLN A 122 -10.20 14.93 9.30
C GLN A 122 -8.79 14.47 8.89
N ALA A 123 -8.31 14.95 7.75
CA ALA A 123 -6.96 14.66 7.28
C ALA A 123 -5.90 15.24 8.24
N VAL A 124 -6.09 16.48 8.67
CA VAL A 124 -5.17 17.13 9.62
C VAL A 124 -5.21 16.47 10.99
N ALA A 125 -6.39 16.10 11.51
CA ALA A 125 -6.49 15.37 12.77
C ALA A 125 -5.77 14.03 12.71
N ARG A 126 -5.87 13.31 11.58
CA ARG A 126 -5.14 12.06 11.41
C ARG A 126 -3.63 12.28 11.32
N ALA A 127 -3.18 13.30 10.61
CA ALA A 127 -1.77 13.73 10.64
C ALA A 127 -1.31 14.04 12.07
N ALA A 128 -2.13 14.71 12.87
CA ALA A 128 -1.85 15.05 14.26
C ALA A 128 -1.64 13.82 15.14
N ILE A 129 -2.43 12.75 14.94
CA ILE A 129 -2.20 11.46 15.62
C ILE A 129 -0.86 10.87 15.19
N VAL A 130 -0.58 10.86 13.88
CA VAL A 130 0.65 10.27 13.31
C VAL A 130 1.91 10.96 13.83
N ILE A 131 1.90 12.29 13.96
CA ILE A 131 3.02 13.06 14.53
C ILE A 131 2.97 13.16 16.06
N ASN A 132 1.99 12.52 16.71
CA ASN A 132 1.73 12.57 18.15
C ASN A 132 1.61 13.99 18.74
N TYR A 133 0.88 14.88 18.05
CA TYR A 133 0.68 16.27 18.48
C TYR A 133 -0.76 16.57 18.88
N THR A 134 -1.01 16.61 20.19
CA THR A 134 -2.36 16.73 20.78
C THR A 134 -3.02 18.09 20.54
N LEU A 135 -2.24 19.19 20.57
CA LEU A 135 -2.78 20.54 20.34
C LEU A 135 -3.36 20.68 18.93
N LEU A 136 -2.64 20.23 17.90
CA LEU A 136 -3.12 20.25 16.52
C LEU A 136 -4.40 19.41 16.34
N PHE A 137 -4.49 18.27 17.03
CA PHE A 137 -5.68 17.44 17.02
C PHE A 137 -6.90 18.18 17.61
N SER A 138 -6.71 18.83 18.76
CA SER A 138 -7.75 19.66 19.38
C SER A 138 -8.15 20.84 18.50
N GLU A 139 -7.20 21.49 17.82
CA GLU A 139 -7.46 22.59 16.88
C GLU A 139 -8.27 22.14 15.66
N ALA A 140 -7.99 20.95 15.13
CA ALA A 140 -8.69 20.40 13.98
C ALA A 140 -10.19 20.17 14.26
N GLN A 141 -10.57 19.88 15.50
CA GLN A 141 -11.96 19.54 15.90
C GLN A 141 -12.61 18.54 14.93
N PRO A 142 -12.03 17.34 14.79
CA PRO A 142 -12.51 16.35 13.84
C PRO A 142 -13.90 15.83 14.20
N ASP A 143 -14.59 15.26 13.20
CA ASP A 143 -15.80 14.48 13.48
C ASP A 143 -15.40 13.14 14.12
N PRO A 144 -15.82 12.85 15.36
CA PRO A 144 -15.45 11.61 16.05
C PRO A 144 -16.09 10.34 15.46
N THR A 145 -16.96 10.48 14.46
CA THR A 145 -17.52 9.35 13.70
C THR A 145 -16.63 8.87 12.56
N ASP A 146 -15.53 9.58 12.27
CA ASP A 146 -14.54 9.10 11.31
C ASP A 146 -13.80 7.88 11.86
N ARG A 147 -14.19 6.69 11.38
CA ARG A 147 -13.58 5.42 11.78
C ARG A 147 -12.06 5.39 11.57
N PHE A 148 -11.55 6.04 10.54
CA PHE A 148 -10.12 5.96 10.21
C PHE A 148 -9.29 6.72 11.23
N LEU A 149 -9.88 7.79 11.74
CA LEU A 149 -9.31 8.55 12.83
C LEU A 149 -9.27 7.72 14.12
N TYR A 150 -10.34 6.97 14.41
CA TYR A 150 -10.35 6.04 15.54
C TYR A 150 -9.30 4.94 15.40
N LEU A 151 -9.19 4.31 14.22
CA LEU A 151 -8.22 3.24 13.98
C LEU A 151 -6.77 3.74 14.15
N GLU A 152 -6.49 4.96 13.69
CA GLU A 152 -5.19 5.60 13.92
C GLU A 152 -4.96 5.89 15.42
N ALA A 153 -5.99 6.39 16.12
CA ALA A 153 -5.90 6.71 17.55
C ALA A 153 -5.74 5.46 18.43
N ASP A 154 -6.42 4.36 18.08
CA ASP A 154 -6.37 3.08 18.80
C ASP A 154 -5.00 2.42 18.68
N ALA A 155 -4.35 2.57 17.53
CA ALA A 155 -2.99 2.11 17.32
C ALA A 155 -1.93 3.04 17.91
N SER A 156 -2.24 4.34 18.06
CA SER A 156 -1.27 5.31 18.58
C SER A 156 -0.71 4.89 19.93
N SER A 157 0.58 5.13 20.14
CA SER A 157 1.23 4.91 21.44
C SER A 157 0.70 5.86 22.51
N ASN A 158 0.03 6.94 22.11
CA ASN A 158 -0.56 7.92 23.00
C ASN A 158 -2.07 7.67 23.16
N PRO A 159 -2.53 7.16 24.33
CA PRO A 159 -3.94 6.83 24.54
C PRO A 159 -4.85 8.06 24.55
N TRP A 160 -4.29 9.26 24.73
CA TRP A 160 -5.04 10.51 24.79
C TRP A 160 -5.92 10.73 23.56
N PHE A 161 -5.44 10.39 22.35
CA PHE A 161 -6.24 10.59 21.13
C PHE A 161 -7.52 9.75 21.13
N LYS A 162 -7.43 8.51 21.61
CA LYS A 162 -8.59 7.62 21.69
C LYS A 162 -9.58 8.11 22.74
N GLU A 163 -9.09 8.50 23.91
CA GLU A 163 -9.90 9.08 24.98
C GLU A 163 -10.61 10.35 24.53
N GLU A 164 -9.89 11.23 23.82
CA GLU A 164 -10.42 12.48 23.29
C GLU A 164 -11.51 12.25 22.24
N LEU A 165 -11.35 11.28 21.34
CA LEU A 165 -12.40 10.90 20.39
C LEU A 165 -13.67 10.44 21.11
N HIS A 166 -13.55 9.63 22.17
CA HIS A 166 -14.70 9.21 22.96
C HIS A 166 -15.37 10.40 23.70
N ARG A 167 -14.58 11.34 24.22
CA ARG A 167 -15.08 12.58 24.83
C ARG A 167 -15.88 13.39 23.82
N LEU A 168 -15.30 13.67 22.65
CA LEU A 168 -15.95 14.41 21.56
C LEU A 168 -17.22 13.71 21.06
N ALA A 169 -17.22 12.39 20.95
CA ALA A 169 -18.41 11.63 20.57
C ALA A 169 -19.53 11.81 21.60
N THR A 170 -19.21 11.67 22.89
CA THR A 170 -20.17 11.84 23.99
C THR A 170 -20.76 13.24 24.01
N GLU A 171 -19.93 14.27 23.87
CA GLU A 171 -20.37 15.67 23.86
C GLU A 171 -21.28 15.99 22.66
N GLN A 172 -21.03 15.36 21.51
CA GLN A 172 -21.84 15.54 20.31
C GLN A 172 -23.08 14.62 20.28
N GLY A 173 -23.30 13.79 21.31
CA GLY A 173 -24.37 12.79 21.32
C GLY A 173 -24.21 11.71 20.24
N LYS A 174 -22.98 11.49 19.78
CA LYS A 174 -22.59 10.53 18.75
C LYS A 174 -21.95 9.29 19.39
N GLN A 175 -21.80 8.23 18.60
CA GLN A 175 -21.01 7.07 18.96
C GLN A 175 -19.75 7.03 18.08
N VAL A 176 -18.63 6.62 18.66
CA VAL A 176 -17.43 6.35 17.88
C VAL A 176 -17.67 5.12 17.02
N GLU A 177 -17.50 5.25 15.70
CA GLU A 177 -17.62 4.11 14.80
C GLU A 177 -16.34 3.26 14.87
N THR A 178 -16.51 1.99 15.23
CA THR A 178 -15.41 1.04 15.45
C THR A 178 -15.50 -0.18 14.52
N ARG A 179 -16.65 -0.41 13.87
CA ARG A 179 -16.86 -1.56 13.00
C ARG A 179 -16.67 -1.19 11.53
N LEU A 180 -16.08 -2.11 10.78
CA LEU A 180 -16.10 -2.04 9.31
C LEU A 180 -17.52 -2.31 8.84
N ARG A 181 -18.14 -1.35 8.15
CA ARG A 181 -19.40 -1.60 7.42
C ARG A 181 -19.10 -2.37 6.14
N GLU A 182 -20.05 -3.14 5.64
CA GLU A 182 -19.93 -3.78 4.31
C GLU A 182 -19.60 -2.75 3.22
N PHE A 183 -20.22 -1.57 3.29
CA PHE A 183 -19.94 -0.43 2.42
C PHE A 183 -18.48 0.09 2.47
N ASP A 184 -17.82 -0.08 3.61
CA ASP A 184 -16.43 0.35 3.83
C ASP A 184 -15.43 -0.64 3.23
N ILE A 185 -15.85 -1.90 3.12
CA ILE A 185 -15.16 -2.97 2.41
C ILE A 185 -15.34 -2.79 0.90
N GLU A 186 -16.53 -2.39 0.43
CA GLU A 186 -16.82 -2.10 -0.98
C GLU A 186 -16.08 -0.88 -1.53
N ARG A 187 -15.83 0.13 -0.68
CA ARG A 187 -14.96 1.27 -1.02
C ARG A 187 -13.47 0.97 -0.87
N GLU A 188 -13.11 -0.21 -0.36
CA GLU A 188 -11.76 -0.77 -0.16
C GLU A 188 -10.75 0.22 0.45
N ILE A 189 -11.23 1.18 1.25
CA ILE A 189 -10.35 2.16 1.88
C ILE A 189 -9.56 1.45 2.97
N CYS A 190 -8.23 1.56 2.97
CA CYS A 190 -7.38 0.91 3.95
C CYS A 190 -7.82 1.30 5.37
N PRO A 191 -8.31 0.35 6.18
CA PRO A 191 -8.64 0.62 7.57
C PRO A 191 -7.41 0.58 8.47
N LEU A 192 -6.21 0.41 7.92
CA LEU A 192 -5.03 0.17 8.74
C LEU A 192 -4.45 1.52 9.22
N PRO A 193 -4.04 1.58 10.50
CA PRO A 193 -3.25 2.68 11.05
C PRO A 193 -1.84 2.66 10.46
N ILE A 194 -1.14 3.80 10.51
CA ILE A 194 0.22 3.94 9.95
C ILE A 194 1.20 2.90 10.50
N GLN A 195 1.04 2.46 11.74
CA GLN A 195 1.92 1.47 12.36
C GLN A 195 1.80 0.07 11.76
N GLN A 196 0.63 -0.25 11.21
CA GLN A 196 0.39 -1.52 10.50
C GLN A 196 0.72 -1.39 9.02
N MET A 197 1.01 -0.17 8.55
CA MET A 197 1.46 0.07 7.21
C MET A 197 2.94 -0.27 7.12
N ARG A 198 3.21 -1.31 6.35
CA ARG A 198 4.53 -1.60 5.82
C ARG A 198 4.45 -1.40 4.32
N GLU A 199 5.58 -1.05 3.69
CA GLU A 199 5.70 -1.28 2.24
C GLU A 199 5.20 -2.69 1.95
N HIS A 200 4.36 -2.85 0.92
CA HIS A 200 3.79 -4.13 0.58
C HIS A 200 4.89 -5.20 0.57
N PHE A 201 4.69 -6.25 1.37
CA PHE A 201 5.57 -7.40 1.35
C PHE A 201 4.95 -8.44 0.44
N PRO A 202 5.69 -8.91 -0.59
CA PRO A 202 5.12 -9.87 -1.51
C PRO A 202 4.98 -11.20 -0.78
N HIS A 203 3.73 -11.66 -0.62
CA HIS A 203 3.45 -12.97 -0.03
C HIS A 203 4.07 -14.11 -0.86
N PHE A 204 4.18 -13.91 -2.19
CA PHE A 204 4.82 -14.85 -3.10
C PHE A 204 5.41 -14.12 -4.32
N PRO A 205 6.72 -14.26 -4.60
CA PRO A 205 7.31 -13.72 -5.82
C PRO A 205 6.81 -14.53 -7.03
N PRO A 206 6.21 -13.90 -8.06
CA PRO A 206 5.77 -14.60 -9.25
C PRO A 206 6.96 -15.27 -9.94
N LYS A 207 6.74 -16.49 -10.43
CA LYS A 207 7.77 -17.31 -11.11
C LYS A 207 8.22 -16.68 -12.43
N ASP A 208 7.29 -16.02 -13.11
CA ASP A 208 7.52 -15.30 -14.35
C ASP A 208 6.93 -13.90 -14.19
N LEU A 209 7.71 -12.87 -14.49
CA LEU A 209 7.27 -11.48 -14.53
C LEU A 209 6.12 -11.28 -15.55
N ASN A 210 6.06 -12.11 -16.58
CA ASN A 210 4.96 -12.11 -17.55
C ASN A 210 3.68 -12.76 -17.03
N ALA A 211 3.78 -13.57 -15.97
CA ALA A 211 2.61 -14.16 -15.31
C ALA A 211 2.07 -13.25 -14.20
N ASP A 212 2.77 -12.15 -13.87
CA ASP A 212 2.28 -11.13 -12.97
C ASP A 212 1.26 -10.24 -13.71
N THR A 213 0.04 -10.76 -13.83
CA THR A 213 -1.13 -10.02 -14.28
C THR A 213 -1.78 -9.22 -13.14
N TYR A 214 -1.27 -9.39 -11.92
CA TYR A 214 -1.79 -8.81 -10.69
C TYR A 214 -1.11 -7.46 -10.41
N PHE A 215 -1.44 -6.45 -11.22
CA PHE A 215 -1.48 -5.06 -10.72
C PHE A 215 -2.80 -4.82 -9.95
N GLY A 216 -3.37 -5.89 -9.40
CA GLY A 216 -4.74 -5.94 -8.94
C GLY A 216 -4.88 -5.28 -7.58
N TYR A 217 -5.70 -4.24 -7.54
CA TYR A 217 -6.52 -3.80 -6.41
C TYR A 217 -6.01 -4.28 -5.06
N SER A 218 -4.95 -3.67 -4.56
CA SER A 218 -4.61 -3.84 -3.16
C SER A 218 -5.76 -3.28 -2.34
N ARG A 219 -6.28 -4.04 -1.38
CA ARG A 219 -7.34 -3.62 -0.44
C ARG A 219 -6.94 -2.43 0.46
N VAL A 220 -5.81 -1.80 0.21
CA VAL A 220 -5.08 -0.90 1.11
C VAL A 220 -4.83 0.44 0.39
N LYS A 221 -5.88 1.26 0.29
CA LYS A 221 -5.95 2.50 -0.51
C LYS A 221 -5.31 3.77 0.03
N MET A 222 -4.62 3.77 1.17
CA MET A 222 -4.12 5.04 1.72
C MET A 222 -2.66 5.29 1.39
N TYR A 223 -1.73 4.46 1.82
CA TYR A 223 -0.36 4.93 1.98
C TYR A 223 0.51 4.83 0.72
N ASP A 224 0.26 3.84 -0.12
CA ASP A 224 1.12 3.53 -1.25
C ASP A 224 0.64 4.10 -2.60
N GLY A 225 -0.39 4.96 -2.56
CA GLY A 225 -1.13 5.37 -3.75
C GLY A 225 -2.05 4.24 -4.22
N HIS A 226 -3.30 4.58 -4.51
CA HIS A 226 -4.36 3.70 -5.02
C HIS A 226 -3.85 2.41 -5.71
N ASP A 227 -4.21 1.23 -5.21
CA ASP A 227 -4.08 -0.10 -5.86
C ASP A 227 -2.72 -0.52 -6.45
N TYR A 228 -1.66 0.27 -6.33
CA TYR A 228 -0.37 0.01 -6.98
C TYR A 228 0.59 -0.74 -6.06
N ASP A 229 0.42 -2.05 -5.95
CA ASP A 229 1.37 -2.93 -5.27
C ASP A 229 2.48 -3.38 -6.23
N PHE A 230 3.67 -2.79 -6.07
CA PHE A 230 4.87 -3.16 -6.84
C PHE A 230 5.70 -4.28 -6.18
N SER A 231 5.32 -4.72 -4.98
CA SER A 231 6.15 -5.61 -4.16
C SER A 231 6.43 -6.95 -4.83
N ARG A 232 5.42 -7.54 -5.50
CA ARG A 232 5.53 -8.82 -6.20
C ARG A 232 6.50 -8.73 -7.37
N THR A 233 6.40 -7.67 -8.16
CA THR A 233 7.34 -7.40 -9.24
C THR A 233 8.75 -7.17 -8.69
N ALA A 234 8.91 -6.31 -7.68
CA ALA A 234 10.20 -6.02 -7.06
C ALA A 234 10.88 -7.29 -6.52
N ALA A 235 10.16 -8.13 -5.77
CA ALA A 235 10.71 -9.39 -5.29
C ALA A 235 11.02 -10.36 -6.42
N SER A 236 10.22 -10.42 -7.49
CA SER A 236 10.54 -11.27 -8.64
C SER A 236 11.84 -10.84 -9.34
N VAL A 237 12.12 -9.53 -9.43
CA VAL A 237 13.37 -9.03 -10.04
C VAL A 237 14.60 -9.42 -9.21
N VAL A 238 14.50 -9.39 -7.88
CA VAL A 238 15.63 -9.68 -6.98
C VAL A 238 15.81 -11.18 -6.71
N THR A 239 14.73 -11.97 -6.79
CA THR A 239 14.77 -13.41 -6.48
C THR A 239 15.33 -14.22 -7.66
N SER A 240 16.36 -15.03 -7.41
CA SER A 240 16.95 -15.91 -8.45
C SER A 240 15.99 -17.01 -8.90
N ASP A 241 16.18 -17.53 -10.11
CA ASP A 241 15.36 -18.63 -10.63
C ASP A 241 15.50 -19.91 -9.80
N GLU A 242 16.67 -20.16 -9.22
CA GLU A 242 16.89 -21.27 -8.28
C GLU A 242 15.96 -21.14 -7.07
N VAL A 243 15.86 -19.93 -6.48
CA VAL A 243 15.02 -19.67 -5.31
C VAL A 243 13.53 -19.73 -5.68
N LYS A 244 13.13 -19.16 -6.82
CA LYS A 244 11.74 -19.23 -7.34
C LYS A 244 11.26 -20.66 -7.56
N ASN A 245 12.18 -21.58 -7.91
CA ASN A 245 11.86 -22.96 -8.24
C ASN A 245 12.17 -23.96 -7.11
N HIS A 246 12.76 -23.50 -6.00
CA HIS A 246 13.18 -24.34 -4.88
C HIS A 246 11.99 -25.00 -4.16
N ARG A 247 12.10 -26.30 -3.83
CA ARG A 247 11.00 -27.12 -3.27
C ARG A 247 10.40 -26.60 -1.96
N TYR A 248 11.22 -25.98 -1.10
CA TYR A 248 10.78 -25.43 0.20
C TYR A 248 10.13 -24.05 0.06
N PHE A 249 10.69 -23.19 -0.80
CA PHE A 249 10.16 -21.84 -1.03
C PHE A 249 8.95 -21.82 -1.98
N ARG A 250 8.75 -22.90 -2.75
CA ARG A 250 7.58 -23.07 -3.62
C ARG A 250 6.25 -23.20 -2.87
N LYS A 251 6.26 -23.58 -1.59
CA LYS A 251 5.04 -23.88 -0.80
C LYS A 251 4.85 -23.02 0.45
N ASN A 252 5.88 -22.32 0.95
CA ASN A 252 5.81 -21.59 2.22
C ASN A 252 5.55 -20.09 2.01
N ALA A 253 4.53 -19.58 2.71
CA ALA A 253 3.93 -18.25 2.54
C ALA A 253 4.74 -17.06 3.08
N ARG A 254 6.03 -17.24 3.42
CA ARG A 254 6.87 -16.18 4.01
C ARG A 254 8.30 -16.27 3.50
N PHE A 255 8.61 -15.40 2.54
CA PHE A 255 9.98 -14.93 2.35
C PHE A 255 10.23 -13.83 3.38
N ASN A 256 10.79 -14.17 4.53
CA ASN A 256 11.37 -13.14 5.39
C ASN A 256 12.81 -12.91 4.92
N THR A 257 13.09 -11.69 4.48
CA THR A 257 14.41 -11.26 3.98
C THR A 257 15.49 -11.27 5.07
N SER A 258 15.15 -11.49 6.34
CA SER A 258 16.15 -11.79 7.38
C SER A 258 16.84 -13.15 7.19
N TYR A 259 16.25 -14.08 6.42
CA TYR A 259 16.84 -15.40 6.13
C TYR A 259 17.86 -15.39 4.99
N THR A 260 18.01 -14.27 4.27
CA THR A 260 18.94 -14.16 3.12
C THR A 260 20.28 -13.53 3.46
N PHE A 261 20.50 -13.09 4.71
CA PHE A 261 21.79 -12.58 5.16
C PHE A 261 22.58 -13.68 5.91
N PRO A 262 23.82 -13.99 5.50
CA PRO A 262 24.67 -14.92 6.24
C PRO A 262 24.97 -14.36 7.64
N GLY A 263 24.45 -14.99 8.70
CA GLY A 263 24.74 -14.61 10.10
C GLY A 263 23.60 -14.72 11.11
N ALA A 264 22.36 -15.03 10.69
CA ALA A 264 21.20 -15.08 11.60
C ALA A 264 20.87 -16.48 12.14
N TRP A 265 21.87 -17.36 12.31
CA TRP A 265 21.67 -18.78 12.68
C TRP A 265 21.71 -19.09 14.17
N ASP A 266 21.69 -18.08 15.04
CA ASP A 266 21.59 -18.33 16.48
C ASP A 266 20.13 -18.11 16.91
N HIS A 267 19.52 -19.17 17.46
CA HIS A 267 18.18 -19.25 18.03
C HIS A 267 17.05 -19.73 17.09
N ILE A 268 17.08 -21.02 16.76
CA ILE A 268 15.84 -21.79 16.61
C ILE A 268 15.97 -23.00 17.55
N GLU A 269 15.32 -22.91 18.71
CA GLU A 269 14.99 -24.09 19.53
C GLU A 269 13.89 -24.89 18.84
N ASP A 270 14.03 -26.21 18.97
CA ASP A 270 13.29 -27.27 18.30
C ASP A 270 11.77 -27.13 18.42
N TYR A 271 11.07 -27.14 17.27
CA TYR A 271 9.67 -27.55 17.21
C TYR A 271 9.59 -28.95 16.61
N GLU A 272 9.29 -29.91 17.47
CA GLU A 272 9.15 -31.33 17.20
C GLU A 272 8.19 -31.63 16.04
N MET A 273 8.64 -32.49 15.12
CA MET A 273 7.79 -33.13 14.11
C MET A 273 7.05 -34.30 14.75
N ALA A 274 5.71 -34.28 14.75
CA ALA A 274 4.91 -35.45 15.06
C ALA A 274 4.86 -36.41 13.83
N PRO A 275 4.99 -37.74 14.02
CA PRO A 275 5.06 -38.70 12.92
C PRO A 275 3.68 -39.10 12.38
N SER A 276 3.66 -39.38 11.09
CA SER A 276 2.52 -39.90 10.32
C SER A 276 2.47 -41.43 10.35
N GLU A 277 1.38 -42.02 10.86
CA GLU A 277 0.97 -43.39 10.49
C GLU A 277 -0.56 -43.54 10.57
N SER A 278 -1.19 -43.96 9.47
CA SER A 278 -2.34 -44.87 9.52
C SER A 278 -2.41 -45.66 8.21
N SER A 279 -2.03 -46.94 8.30
CA SER A 279 -2.27 -48.00 7.34
C SER A 279 -3.76 -48.34 7.23
N GLY A 280 -4.26 -48.56 6.01
CA GLY A 280 -5.58 -49.12 5.75
C GLY A 280 -5.56 -49.94 4.45
N ASP A 281 -5.97 -51.20 4.57
CA ASP A 281 -5.97 -52.29 3.58
C ASP A 281 -6.53 -51.94 2.18
N GLU A 282 -5.83 -52.42 1.13
CA GLU A 282 -6.42 -52.70 -0.18
C GLU A 282 -6.38 -54.22 -0.42
N SER A 283 -7.55 -54.86 -0.37
CA SER A 283 -7.76 -56.24 -0.80
C SER A 283 -8.21 -56.28 -2.27
N GLU A 284 -7.43 -56.96 -3.12
CA GLU A 284 -7.76 -57.27 -4.53
C GLU A 284 -9.01 -58.17 -4.66
N PRO A 285 -9.82 -58.04 -5.73
CA PRO A 285 -10.83 -59.05 -6.06
C PRO A 285 -10.34 -60.07 -7.10
N GLU A 286 -10.54 -61.35 -6.80
CA GLU A 286 -10.36 -62.52 -7.68
C GLU A 286 -11.42 -62.60 -8.82
N PRO A 287 -11.13 -63.34 -9.92
CA PRO A 287 -11.93 -63.34 -11.14
C PRO A 287 -13.11 -64.32 -11.12
N ASP A 288 -14.21 -63.93 -11.78
CA ASP A 288 -15.45 -64.70 -11.92
C ASP A 288 -15.29 -65.87 -12.93
N PRO A 289 -15.55 -67.13 -12.54
CA PRO A 289 -15.56 -68.27 -13.44
C PRO A 289 -17.00 -68.63 -13.87
N ASN A 290 -17.28 -68.46 -15.17
CA ASN A 290 -18.31 -69.12 -16.02
C ASN A 290 -19.22 -68.11 -16.76
N PHE A 291 -19.02 -67.99 -18.07
CA PHE A 291 -20.00 -68.51 -19.05
C PHE A 291 -19.41 -68.47 -20.47
N PHE A 292 -19.19 -69.66 -21.05
CA PHE A 292 -19.24 -69.88 -22.49
C PHE A 292 -20.73 -70.00 -22.88
N ASP A 293 -21.19 -69.15 -23.80
CA ASP A 293 -21.84 -69.51 -25.07
C ASP A 293 -22.18 -68.23 -25.87
#